data_AF-A0A3M1KI02-F1
#
_entry.id   AF-A0A3M1KI02-F1
#
_cell.length_a   1.000
_cell.length_b   1.000
_cell.length_c   1.000
_cell.angle_alpha   90.00
_cell.angle_beta   90.00
_cell.angle_gamma   90.00
#
_symmetry.space_group_name_H-M   'P 1'
#
loop_
_entity.id
_entity.type
_entity.pdbx_description
1 polymer ?
#
loop_
_entity_poly.entity_id
_entity_poly.type
_entity_poly.pdbx_seq_one_letter_code
_entity_poly.pdbx_strand_id
1 'polypeptide(L)'
;ARILAKVAQDEGVDVFILGKQAIDDDANQTGQLAAALLDWPQACFAYKVEVDGDAFKVGREVDGGIEWVRLNKPAVITADLRLNEPRYASLPGIMKAKKKEVREVTPGDLGVDVAPKVTIEQLETPPARGGTKIVESVDELIDVLRNEAKVF
;
A
#
# COMPACT_ATOMS: atom_id res chain seq x y z
N ALA A 1 7.56 7.54 6.21
CA ALA A 1 7.97 6.49 7.17
C ALA A 1 8.46 7.05 8.51
N ARG A 2 9.52 7.87 8.60
CA ARG A 2 10.08 8.38 9.89
C ARG A 2 9.06 9.07 10.80
N ILE A 3 8.27 10.00 10.25
CA ILE A 3 7.17 10.67 10.99
C ILE A 3 6.19 9.64 11.56
N LEU A 4 5.73 8.72 10.71
CA LEU A 4 4.76 7.69 11.08
C LEU A 4 5.30 6.76 12.18
N ALA A 5 6.56 6.35 12.09
CA ALA A 5 7.22 5.56 13.13
C ALA A 5 7.25 6.30 14.48
N LYS A 6 7.59 7.60 14.46
CA LYS A 6 7.63 8.39 15.70
C LYS A 6 6.25 8.54 16.33
N VAL A 7 5.22 8.81 15.53
CA VAL A 7 3.82 8.88 15.99
C VAL A 7 3.36 7.53 16.56
N ALA A 8 3.67 6.41 15.89
CA ALA A 8 3.28 5.09 16.39
C ALA A 8 3.91 4.77 17.76
N GLN A 9 5.17 5.18 17.98
CA GLN A 9 5.84 5.05 19.27
C GLN A 9 5.23 5.96 20.34
N ASP A 10 5.00 7.23 20.02
CA ASP A 10 4.50 8.23 20.98
C ASP A 10 3.05 7.92 21.42
N GLU A 11 2.24 7.36 20.52
CA GLU A 11 0.86 6.93 20.81
C GLU A 11 0.77 5.51 21.43
N GLY A 12 1.87 4.74 21.45
CA GLY A 12 1.94 3.42 22.09
C GLY A 12 1.00 2.37 21.47
N VAL A 13 0.92 2.31 20.14
CA VAL A 13 -0.04 1.43 19.45
C VAL A 13 0.42 -0.03 19.36
N ASP A 14 -0.53 -0.96 19.48
CA ASP A 14 -0.29 -2.41 19.26
C ASP A 14 -0.21 -2.79 17.77
N VAL A 15 -0.81 -1.97 16.89
CA VAL A 15 -0.85 -2.23 15.46
C VAL A 15 -0.84 -0.94 14.68
N PHE A 16 -0.10 -0.94 13.59
CA PHE A 16 -0.08 0.14 12.63
C PHE A 16 -0.55 -0.35 11.27
N ILE A 17 -1.72 0.13 10.82
CA ILE A 17 -2.32 -0.26 9.55
C ILE A 17 -2.11 0.85 8.51
N LEU A 18 -1.56 0.48 7.36
CA LEU A 18 -1.38 1.36 6.20
C LEU A 18 -2.01 0.74 4.94
N GLY A 19 -2.23 1.53 3.90
CA GLY A 19 -2.49 0.96 2.56
C GLY A 19 -1.22 0.31 1.99
N LYS A 20 -1.39 -0.64 1.06
CA LYS A 20 -0.27 -1.24 0.31
C LYS A 20 0.60 -0.20 -0.37
N GLN A 21 -0.03 0.66 -1.17
CA GLN A 21 0.64 1.67 -1.98
C GLN A 21 -0.27 2.90 -2.10
N ALA A 22 0.34 4.06 -2.29
CA ALA A 22 -0.37 5.25 -2.71
C ALA A 22 -0.42 5.27 -4.24
N ILE A 23 -1.54 5.69 -4.82
CA ILE A 23 -1.80 5.60 -6.27
C ILE A 23 -1.14 6.72 -7.08
N ASP A 24 -0.53 7.68 -6.40
CA ASP A 24 0.17 8.83 -6.97
C ASP A 24 1.66 8.53 -7.16
N ASP A 25 2.32 7.92 -6.17
CA ASP A 25 3.74 7.54 -6.25
C ASP A 25 3.97 6.08 -6.64
N ASP A 26 2.96 5.21 -6.50
CA ASP A 26 3.01 3.76 -6.70
C ASP A 26 4.24 3.08 -6.04
N ALA A 27 4.73 3.65 -4.94
CA ALA A 27 6.04 3.28 -4.41
C ALA A 27 6.03 1.96 -3.62
N ASN A 28 4.89 1.62 -2.99
CA ASN A 28 4.75 0.47 -2.09
C ASN A 28 5.91 0.34 -1.09
N GLN A 29 6.27 1.43 -0.38
CA GLN A 29 7.45 1.48 0.49
C GLN A 29 7.14 1.89 1.93
N THR A 30 6.16 2.78 2.14
CA THR A 30 5.98 3.48 3.42
C THR A 30 5.75 2.53 4.60
N GLY A 31 4.97 1.46 4.44
CA GLY A 31 4.70 0.48 5.49
C GLY A 31 5.95 -0.32 5.87
N GLN A 32 6.67 -0.85 4.87
CA GLN A 32 7.87 -1.65 5.10
C GLN A 32 9.00 -0.83 5.74
N LEU A 33 9.17 0.42 5.29
CA LEU A 33 10.14 1.33 5.88
C LEU A 33 9.75 1.73 7.31
N ALA A 34 8.46 1.93 7.60
CA ALA A 34 8.01 2.20 8.96
C ALA A 34 8.28 1.01 9.89
N ALA A 35 7.99 -0.22 9.45
CA ALA A 35 8.29 -1.44 10.19
C ALA A 35 9.78 -1.58 10.49
N ALA A 36 10.65 -1.36 9.50
CA ALA A 36 12.09 -1.41 9.66
C ALA A 36 12.63 -0.36 10.64
N LEU A 37 12.09 0.87 10.63
CA LEU A 37 12.47 1.93 11.55
C LEU A 37 12.00 1.67 13.00
N LEU A 38 10.88 0.97 13.15
CA LEU A 38 10.32 0.58 14.44
C LEU A 38 10.93 -0.70 15.00
N ASP A 39 11.64 -1.47 14.17
CA ASP A 39 12.02 -2.86 14.44
C ASP A 39 10.80 -3.74 14.76
N TRP A 40 9.69 -3.53 14.06
CA TRP A 40 8.44 -4.27 14.26
C TRP A 40 8.24 -5.35 13.19
N PRO A 41 7.66 -6.51 13.54
CA PRO A 41 7.23 -7.50 12.56
C PRO A 41 6.19 -6.89 11.61
N GLN A 42 6.18 -7.36 10.36
CA GLN A 42 5.29 -6.83 9.33
C GLN A 42 4.57 -7.91 8.53
N ALA A 43 3.36 -7.61 8.07
CA ALA A 43 2.66 -8.36 7.03
C ALA A 43 2.18 -7.40 5.94
N CYS A 44 2.82 -7.48 4.79
CA CYS A 44 2.38 -6.73 3.61
C CYS A 44 1.28 -7.47 2.86
N PHE A 45 0.44 -6.72 2.14
CA PHE A 45 -0.56 -7.29 1.22
C PHE A 45 -1.62 -8.14 1.94
N ALA A 46 -2.02 -7.71 3.13
CA ALA A 46 -3.00 -8.41 3.94
C ALA A 46 -4.36 -8.45 3.23
N TYR A 47 -4.90 -9.65 3.01
CA TYR A 47 -6.29 -9.86 2.58
C TYR A 47 -7.18 -10.37 3.73
N LYS A 48 -6.57 -10.84 4.82
CA LYS A 48 -7.28 -11.23 6.05
C LYS A 48 -6.43 -10.94 7.27
N VAL A 49 -7.04 -10.38 8.31
CA VAL A 49 -6.40 -10.15 9.61
C VAL A 49 -7.29 -10.72 10.70
N GLU A 50 -6.70 -11.54 11.57
CA GLU A 50 -7.34 -12.15 12.74
C GLU A 50 -6.53 -11.80 13.99
N VAL A 51 -7.21 -11.34 15.03
CA VAL A 51 -6.57 -11.11 16.34
C VAL A 51 -6.45 -12.45 17.04
N ASP A 52 -5.24 -12.84 17.41
CA ASP A 52 -4.91 -14.13 18.02
C ASP A 52 -4.13 -13.87 19.32
N GLY A 53 -4.88 -13.52 20.38
CA GLY A 53 -4.32 -13.17 21.68
C GLY A 53 -3.40 -11.94 21.63
N ASP A 54 -2.12 -12.17 21.89
CA ASP A 54 -1.02 -11.19 21.85
C ASP A 54 -0.40 -11.03 20.45
N ALA A 55 -0.94 -11.72 19.45
CA ALA A 55 -0.47 -11.70 18.08
C ALA A 55 -1.58 -11.36 17.08
N PHE A 56 -1.17 -11.18 15.83
CA PHE A 56 -2.01 -11.11 14.66
C PHE A 56 -1.71 -12.29 13.75
N LYS A 57 -2.74 -13.01 13.33
CA LYS A 57 -2.65 -13.97 12.23
C LYS A 57 -3.11 -13.28 10.96
N VAL A 58 -2.22 -13.16 9.99
CA VAL A 58 -2.44 -12.38 8.77
C VAL A 58 -2.30 -13.28 7.57
N GLY A 59 -3.33 -13.31 6.74
CA GLY A 59 -3.29 -13.90 5.41
C GLY A 59 -2.84 -12.83 4.41
N ARG A 60 -1.80 -13.13 3.63
CA ARG A 60 -1.15 -12.23 2.68
C ARG A 60 -1.31 -12.77 1.26
N GLU A 61 -1.58 -11.87 0.33
CA GLU A 61 -1.54 -12.17 -1.10
C GLU A 61 -0.08 -12.15 -1.58
N VAL A 62 0.33 -13.24 -2.21
CA VAL A 62 1.63 -13.43 -2.87
C VAL A 62 1.39 -13.97 -4.27
N ASP A 63 2.39 -13.92 -5.15
CA ASP A 63 2.22 -14.28 -6.58
C ASP A 63 1.64 -15.69 -6.78
N GLY A 64 1.98 -16.63 -5.89
CA GLY A 64 1.50 -18.02 -5.93
C GLY A 64 0.20 -18.31 -5.18
N GLY A 65 -0.45 -17.30 -4.59
CA GLY A 65 -1.68 -17.46 -3.81
C GLY A 65 -1.60 -16.81 -2.44
N ILE A 66 -1.92 -17.56 -1.39
CA ILE A 66 -2.02 -17.03 -0.02
C ILE A 66 -0.94 -17.59 0.89
N GLU A 67 -0.25 -16.69 1.59
CA GLU A 67 0.67 -17.02 2.68
C GLU A 67 0.07 -16.59 4.03
N TRP A 68 0.11 -17.47 5.03
CA TRP A 68 -0.29 -17.15 6.40
C TRP A 68 0.92 -16.90 7.28
N VAL A 69 0.94 -15.75 7.96
CA VAL A 69 1.98 -15.39 8.93
C VAL A 69 1.37 -15.04 10.28
N ARG A 70 2.13 -15.25 11.35
CA ARG A 70 1.79 -14.82 12.72
C ARG A 70 2.79 -13.74 13.15
N LEU A 71 2.30 -12.59 13.58
CA LEU A 71 3.10 -11.46 14.05
C LEU A 71 2.78 -11.16 15.50
N ASN A 72 3.80 -11.06 16.36
CA ASN A 72 3.60 -10.59 17.73
C ASN A 72 3.27 -9.09 17.72
N LYS A 73 2.52 -8.61 18.72
CA LYS A 73 2.36 -7.17 18.96
C LYS A 73 3.67 -6.56 19.51
N PRO A 74 4.02 -5.31 19.15
CA PRO A 74 3.35 -4.49 18.14
C PRO A 74 3.74 -4.88 16.70
N ALA A 75 2.86 -4.61 15.71
CA ALA A 75 3.11 -5.01 14.31
C ALA A 75 2.65 -3.97 13.28
N VAL A 76 3.25 -4.01 12.09
CA VAL A 76 2.83 -3.20 10.93
C VAL A 76 2.11 -4.08 9.90
N ILE A 77 0.93 -3.67 9.45
CA ILE A 77 0.13 -4.40 8.46
C ILE A 77 -0.21 -3.47 7.30
N THR A 78 0.07 -3.88 6.06
CA THR A 78 -0.39 -3.14 4.88
C THR A 78 -1.57 -3.84 4.22
N ALA A 79 -2.67 -3.12 4.05
CA ALA A 79 -3.92 -3.64 3.49
C ALA A 79 -3.84 -3.75 1.97
N ASP A 80 -4.18 -4.94 1.44
CA ASP A 80 -4.51 -5.10 0.03
C ASP A 80 -5.98 -4.74 -0.23
N LEU A 81 -6.32 -4.47 -1.49
CA LEU A 81 -7.68 -4.17 -1.93
C LEU A 81 -8.68 -5.27 -1.53
N ARG A 82 -8.24 -6.53 -1.46
CA ARG A 82 -9.09 -7.67 -1.11
C ARG A 82 -9.40 -7.81 0.39
N LEU A 83 -8.82 -6.96 1.24
CA LEU A 83 -8.98 -7.07 2.69
C LEU A 83 -10.44 -6.89 3.15
N ASN A 84 -11.12 -5.88 2.61
CA ASN A 84 -12.50 -5.55 2.95
C ASN A 84 -13.13 -4.61 1.90
N GLU A 85 -14.41 -4.32 2.09
CA GLU A 85 -15.11 -3.25 1.40
C GLU A 85 -15.27 -2.05 2.36
N PRO A 86 -14.65 -0.88 2.08
CA PRO A 86 -14.81 0.30 2.92
C PRO A 86 -16.26 0.78 2.97
N ARG A 87 -16.81 0.91 4.18
CA ARG A 87 -18.17 1.45 4.36
C ARG A 87 -18.24 2.95 4.03
N TYR A 88 -19.41 3.40 3.55
CA TYR A 88 -19.68 4.83 3.41
C TYR A 88 -19.77 5.54 4.77
N ALA A 89 -19.33 6.80 4.80
CA ALA A 89 -19.53 7.68 5.95
C ALA A 89 -21.00 8.11 6.03
N SER A 90 -21.64 7.92 7.18
CA SER A 90 -23.02 8.38 7.39
C SER A 90 -23.04 9.90 7.65
N LEU A 91 -24.13 10.58 7.26
CA LEU A 91 -24.31 12.02 7.55
C LEU A 91 -24.12 12.36 9.04
N PRO A 92 -24.70 11.60 10.01
CA PRO A 92 -24.42 11.84 11.43
C PRO A 92 -22.94 11.65 11.79
N GLY A 93 -22.26 10.69 11.14
CA GLY A 93 -20.83 10.46 11.31
C GLY A 93 -19.98 11.66 10.85
N ILE A 94 -20.32 12.25 9.71
CA ILE A 94 -19.66 13.44 9.17
C ILE A 94 -19.81 14.62 10.13
N MET A 95 -21.02 14.86 10.62
CA MET A 95 -21.29 15.96 11.57
C MET A 95 -20.54 15.79 12.90
N LYS A 96 -20.38 14.56 13.38
CA LYS A 96 -19.57 14.24 14.58
C LYS A 96 -18.07 14.41 14.31
N ALA A 97 -17.59 13.97 13.15
CA ALA A 97 -16.18 14.08 12.78
C ALA A 97 -15.70 15.53 12.74
N LYS A 98 -16.52 16.46 12.21
CA LYS A 98 -16.19 17.90 12.18
C LYS A 98 -15.94 18.52 13.56
N LYS A 99 -16.48 17.91 14.63
CA LYS A 99 -16.29 18.39 16.01
C LYS A 99 -15.11 17.73 16.72
N LYS A 100 -14.51 16.69 16.14
CA LYS A 100 -13.34 16.04 16.73
C LYS A 100 -12.13 16.95 16.54
N GLU A 101 -11.37 17.13 17.60
CA GLU A 101 -10.10 17.84 17.54
C GLU A 101 -9.12 17.07 16.66
N VAL A 102 -8.45 17.79 15.77
CA VAL A 102 -7.34 17.27 14.97
C VAL A 102 -6.08 17.88 15.58
N ARG A 103 -5.29 17.03 16.23
CA ARG A 103 -3.99 17.44 16.78
C ARG A 103 -3.04 17.71 15.61
N GLU A 104 -2.60 18.96 15.50
CA GLU A 104 -1.55 19.34 14.56
C GLU A 104 -0.18 19.11 15.18
N VAL A 105 0.70 18.43 14.45
CA VAL A 105 2.06 18.13 14.86
C VAL A 105 2.96 18.37 13.65
N THR A 106 4.03 19.13 13.84
CA THR A 106 5.02 19.38 12.79
C THR A 106 6.12 18.32 12.80
N PRO A 107 6.86 18.13 11.69
CA PRO A 107 8.05 17.27 11.71
C PRO A 107 9.10 17.73 12.74
N GLY A 108 9.19 19.03 13.01
CA GLY A 108 10.08 19.60 14.02
C GLY A 108 9.73 19.16 15.44
N ASP A 109 8.44 19.10 15.78
CA ASP A 109 7.95 18.61 17.08
C ASP A 109 8.33 17.15 17.33
N LEU A 110 8.48 16.37 16.26
CA LEU A 110 8.86 14.96 16.29
C LEU A 110 10.38 14.74 16.16
N GLY A 111 11.16 15.80 15.94
CA GLY A 111 12.61 15.72 15.72
C GLY A 111 12.99 14.99 14.43
N VAL A 112 12.16 15.03 13.39
CA VAL A 112 12.37 14.29 12.13
C VAL A 112 12.88 15.21 11.02
N ASP A 113 14.05 14.88 10.46
CA ASP A 113 14.53 15.45 9.20
C ASP A 113 13.69 14.95 8.01
N VAL A 114 13.14 15.88 7.25
CA VAL A 114 12.34 15.65 6.04
C VAL A 114 13.07 16.05 4.76
N ALA A 115 14.37 16.33 4.83
CA ALA A 115 15.17 16.63 3.65
C ALA A 115 15.11 15.47 2.63
N PRO A 116 14.71 15.73 1.37
CA PRO A 116 14.65 14.72 0.33
C PRO A 116 16.00 14.00 0.16
N LYS A 117 15.95 12.68 0.00
CA LYS A 117 17.14 11.86 -0.32
C LYS A 117 17.18 11.45 -1.80
N VAL A 118 16.12 11.71 -2.53
CA VAL A 118 15.96 11.44 -3.96
C VAL A 118 15.37 12.69 -4.60
N THR A 119 15.85 13.03 -5.78
CA THR A 119 15.36 14.16 -6.58
C THR A 119 14.82 13.63 -7.88
N ILE A 120 13.64 14.09 -8.28
CA ILE A 120 13.06 13.81 -9.59
C ILE A 120 13.65 14.80 -10.58
N GLU A 121 14.45 14.31 -11.54
CA GLU A 121 15.07 15.17 -12.56
C GLU A 121 14.11 15.48 -13.70
N GLN A 122 13.25 14.53 -14.07
CA GLN A 122 12.37 14.63 -15.24
C GLN A 122 11.10 13.80 -15.03
N LEU A 123 9.98 14.31 -15.55
CA LEU A 123 8.68 13.64 -15.63
C LEU A 123 8.13 13.83 -17.04
N GLU A 124 7.82 12.72 -17.70
CA GLU A 124 7.25 12.73 -19.04
C GLU A 124 6.02 11.83 -19.09
N THR A 125 5.07 12.18 -19.94
CA THR A 125 3.94 11.31 -20.23
C THR A 125 4.42 10.10 -21.03
N PRO A 126 3.90 8.89 -20.78
CA PRO A 126 4.24 7.72 -21.59
C PRO A 126 3.87 7.95 -23.06
N PRO A 127 4.57 7.31 -24.01
CA PRO A 127 4.26 7.44 -25.43
C PRO A 127 2.82 7.00 -25.70
N ALA A 128 2.16 7.67 -26.64
CA ALA A 128 0.83 7.26 -27.09
C ALA A 128 0.88 5.81 -27.61
N ARG A 129 -0.17 5.02 -27.33
CA ARG A 129 -0.28 3.65 -27.83
C ARG A 129 -0.25 3.66 -29.36
N GLY A 130 0.45 2.69 -29.96
CA GLY A 130 0.43 2.48 -31.41
C GLY A 130 -0.96 2.13 -31.94
N GLY A 131 -1.08 2.12 -33.27
CA GLY A 131 -2.33 1.73 -33.94
C GLY A 131 -2.74 0.28 -33.67
N THR A 132 -4.04 0.02 -33.75
CA THR A 132 -4.62 -1.33 -33.64
C THR A 132 -4.76 -1.96 -35.03
N LYS A 133 -4.32 -3.21 -35.20
CA LYS A 133 -4.64 -4.03 -36.38
C LYS A 133 -5.84 -4.91 -36.07
N ILE A 134 -6.89 -4.81 -36.88
CA ILE A 134 -8.05 -5.72 -36.82
C ILE A 134 -7.75 -6.86 -37.80
N VAL A 135 -7.92 -8.11 -37.34
CA VAL A 135 -7.75 -9.32 -38.15
C VAL A 135 -9.09 -10.03 -38.30
N GLU A 136 -9.25 -10.80 -39.37
CA GLU A 136 -10.53 -11.42 -39.74
C GLU A 136 -10.64 -12.89 -39.27
N SER A 137 -9.54 -13.48 -38.80
CA SER A 137 -9.51 -14.89 -38.39
C SER A 137 -8.53 -15.19 -37.26
N VAL A 138 -8.70 -16.36 -36.62
CA VAL A 138 -7.76 -16.88 -35.62
C VAL A 138 -6.39 -17.19 -36.23
N ASP A 139 -6.35 -17.71 -37.46
CA ASP A 139 -5.09 -18.02 -38.15
C ASP A 139 -4.29 -16.74 -38.45
N GLU A 140 -4.98 -15.69 -38.92
CA GLU A 140 -4.36 -14.38 -39.12
C GLU A 140 -3.89 -13.77 -37.80
N LEU A 141 -4.66 -13.92 -36.71
CA LEU A 141 -4.24 -13.50 -35.39
C LEU A 141 -2.94 -14.21 -34.96
N ILE A 142 -2.86 -15.52 -35.13
CA ILE A 142 -1.68 -16.32 -34.78
C ILE A 142 -0.47 -15.89 -35.62
N ASP A 143 -0.65 -15.69 -36.92
CA ASP A 143 0.40 -15.23 -37.82
C ASP A 143 0.95 -13.85 -37.40
N VAL A 144 0.06 -12.88 -37.16
CA VAL A 144 0.43 -11.54 -36.69
C VAL A 144 1.16 -11.62 -35.35
N LEU A 145 0.70 -12.43 -34.41
CA LEU A 145 1.32 -12.53 -33.09
C LEU A 145 2.72 -13.18 -33.13
N ARG A 146 2.92 -14.19 -33.99
CA ARG A 146 4.23 -14.86 -34.15
C ARG A 146 5.21 -14.05 -34.97
N ASN A 147 4.79 -13.56 -36.13
CA ASN A 147 5.69 -13.04 -37.15
C ASN A 147 5.85 -11.52 -37.09
N GLU A 148 4.78 -10.79 -36.78
CA GLU A 148 4.82 -9.31 -36.68
C GLU A 148 5.12 -8.85 -35.25
N ALA A 149 4.33 -9.28 -34.26
CA ALA A 149 4.46 -8.83 -32.88
C ALA A 149 5.55 -9.57 -32.07
N LYS A 150 5.91 -10.79 -32.48
CA LYS A 150 6.97 -11.62 -31.87
C LYS A 150 6.81 -11.81 -30.35
N VAL A 151 5.58 -12.05 -29.92
CA VAL A 151 5.22 -12.23 -28.50
C VAL A 151 5.11 -13.70 -28.08
N PHE A 152 5.46 -14.62 -28.97
CA PHE A 152 5.55 -16.07 -28.76
C PHE A 152 6.87 -16.60 -29.30
#